data_AF-A0A6L5TFC3-F1
#
_entry.id   AF-A0A6L5TFC3-F1
#
_cell.length_a   1.000
_cell.length_b   1.000
_cell.length_c   1.000
_cell.angle_alpha   90.00
_cell.angle_beta   90.00
_cell.angle_gamma   90.00
#
_symmetry.space_group_name_H-M   'P 1'
#
loop_
_entity.id
_entity.type
_entity.pdbx_description
1 polymer ?
#
loop_
_entity_poly.entity_id
_entity_poly.type
_entity_poly.pdbx_seq_one_letter_code
_entity_poly.pdbx_strand_id
1 'polypeptide(L)'
;MMRLKCPKCGDVFVAFTKDYRTEWTCKACGERFSLENTALFEYDCSCGRHTYGRTNIEDADFSYPCGDCGKATTLKWNPKAKKYME
;
A
#
# COMPACT_ATOMS: atom_id res chain seq x y z
N MET A 1 -7.76 3.10 -1.92
CA MET A 1 -7.15 1.76 -2.00
C MET A 1 -6.07 1.64 -0.95
N MET A 2 -5.81 0.44 -0.41
CA MET A 2 -4.72 0.22 0.53
C MET A 2 -3.82 -0.93 0.08
N ARG A 3 -2.50 -0.75 0.23
CA ARG A 3 -1.49 -1.81 0.06
C ARG A 3 -0.92 -2.12 1.42
N LEU A 4 -1.25 -3.29 1.99
CA LEU A 4 -0.92 -3.62 3.37
C LEU A 4 0.04 -4.80 3.42
N LYS A 5 0.93 -4.79 4.41
CA LYS A 5 1.81 -5.89 4.80
C LYS A 5 1.45 -6.33 6.21
N CYS A 6 1.17 -7.61 6.40
CA CYS A 6 0.91 -8.14 7.74
C CYS A 6 2.22 -8.15 8.54
N PRO A 7 2.26 -7.53 9.75
CA PRO A 7 3.48 -7.49 10.55
C PRO A 7 3.90 -8.86 11.12
N LYS A 8 2.97 -9.82 11.18
CA LYS A 8 3.22 -11.16 11.75
C LYS A 8 3.68 -12.18 10.70
N CYS A 9 2.93 -12.33 9.61
CA CYS A 9 3.24 -13.34 8.59
C CYS A 9 3.91 -12.76 7.34
N GLY A 10 4.02 -11.44 7.22
CA GLY A 10 4.64 -10.78 6.06
C GLY A 10 3.78 -10.75 4.80
N ASP A 11 2.55 -11.29 4.84
CA ASP A 11 1.65 -11.32 3.69
C ASP A 11 1.33 -9.90 3.17
N VAL A 12 1.53 -9.68 1.88
CA VAL A 12 1.32 -8.38 1.23
C VAL A 12 0.10 -8.45 0.33
N PHE A 13 -0.90 -7.63 0.62
CA PHE A 13 -2.17 -7.68 -0.09
C PHE A 13 -2.76 -6.30 -0.33
N VAL A 14 -3.72 -6.27 -1.24
CA VAL A 14 -4.54 -5.09 -1.51
C VAL A 14 -5.83 -5.20 -0.69
N ALA A 15 -6.16 -4.12 0.01
CA ALA A 15 -7.42 -3.98 0.71
C ALA A 15 -8.23 -2.80 0.15
N PHE A 16 -9.54 -3.03 0.02
CA PHE A 16 -10.53 -2.01 -0.30
C PHE A 16 -11.50 -1.91 0.87
N THR A 17 -11.66 -0.71 1.41
CA THR A 17 -12.64 -0.41 2.45
C THR A 17 -13.53 0.71 1.93
N LYS A 18 -14.85 0.52 1.99
CA LYS A 18 -15.80 1.61 1.72
C LYS A 18 -15.85 2.57 2.90
N ASP A 19 -15.83 2.01 4.10
CA ASP A 19 -15.87 2.76 5.35
C ASP A 19 -14.46 3.06 5.87
N TYR A 20 -14.36 4.11 6.68
CA TYR A 20 -13.17 4.40 7.46
C TYR A 20 -12.89 3.25 8.42
N ARG A 21 -11.71 2.65 8.33
CA ARG A 21 -11.24 1.60 9.23
C ARG A 21 -9.92 2.00 9.86
N THR A 22 -9.82 1.81 11.17
CA THR A 22 -8.60 2.04 11.95
C THR A 22 -7.77 0.77 12.12
N GLU A 23 -8.25 -0.38 11.62
CA GLU A 23 -7.60 -1.67 11.82
C GLU A 23 -7.95 -2.68 10.73
N TRP A 24 -7.11 -3.72 10.61
CA TRP A 24 -7.29 -4.81 9.69
C TRP A 24 -6.95 -6.16 10.32
N THR A 25 -7.71 -7.19 9.97
CA THR A 25 -7.42 -8.58 10.33
C THR A 25 -6.83 -9.30 9.12
N CYS A 26 -5.59 -9.77 9.25
CA CYS A 26 -4.92 -10.56 8.23
C CYS A 26 -5.71 -11.85 7.95
N LYS A 27 -6.08 -12.09 6.69
CA LYS A 27 -6.81 -13.29 6.29
C LYS A 27 -5.96 -14.55 6.32
N ALA A 28 -4.63 -14.41 6.20
CA ALA A 28 -3.71 -15.55 6.16
C ALA A 28 -3.38 -16.10 7.57
N CYS A 29 -3.20 -15.23 8.57
CA CYS A 29 -2.78 -15.65 9.93
C CYS A 29 -3.71 -15.21 11.07
N GLY A 30 -4.77 -14.45 10.77
CA GLY A 30 -5.72 -13.95 11.76
C GLY A 30 -5.24 -12.77 12.61
N GLU A 31 -4.01 -12.28 12.40
CA GLU A 31 -3.46 -11.17 13.17
C GLU A 31 -4.20 -9.86 12.91
N ARG A 32 -4.50 -9.10 13.98
CA ARG A 32 -5.16 -7.79 13.90
C ARG A 32 -4.13 -6.69 14.11
N PHE A 33 -4.09 -5.72 13.21
CA PHE A 33 -3.12 -4.63 13.28
C PHE A 33 -3.76 -3.28 12.92
N SER A 34 -3.21 -2.20 13.46
CA SER A 34 -3.71 -0.84 13.25
C SER A 34 -3.40 -0.31 11.85
N LEU A 35 -4.32 0.51 11.33
CA LEU A 35 -4.24 1.26 10.07
C LEU A 35 -4.05 2.77 10.31
N GLU A 36 -3.91 3.21 11.56
CA GLU A 36 -3.78 4.64 11.88
C GLU A 36 -2.46 5.23 11.35
N ASN A 37 -1.39 4.44 11.35
CA ASN A 37 -0.04 4.86 10.94
C ASN A 37 0.30 4.49 9.48
N THR A 38 -0.66 4.58 8.56
CA THR A 38 -0.37 4.33 7.14
C THR A 38 0.15 5.59 6.43
N ALA A 39 1.19 5.43 5.63
CA ALA A 39 1.69 6.44 4.70
C ALA A 39 0.83 6.55 3.43
N LEU A 40 0.84 7.71 2.79
CA LEU A 40 0.26 7.89 1.44
C LEU A 40 1.22 7.33 0.39
N PHE A 41 0.67 6.84 -0.72
CA PHE A 41 1.44 6.56 -1.93
C PHE A 41 0.67 7.04 -3.16
N GLU A 42 1.40 7.43 -4.20
CA GLU A 42 0.85 7.93 -5.44
C GLU A 42 1.83 7.65 -6.58
N TYR A 43 1.33 7.17 -7.71
CA TYR A 43 2.14 6.94 -8.90
C TYR A 43 1.33 6.97 -10.18
N ASP A 44 2.02 7.29 -11.27
CA ASP A 44 1.48 7.26 -12.62
C ASP A 44 2.03 6.04 -13.35
N CYS A 45 1.15 5.11 -13.69
CA CYS A 45 1.55 3.96 -14.49
C CYS A 45 1.72 4.40 -15.95
N SER A 46 2.73 3.84 -16.64
CA SER A 46 2.95 4.06 -18.08
C SER A 46 1.77 3.66 -18.98
N CYS A 47 0.75 2.96 -18.48
CA CYS A 47 -0.50 2.69 -19.21
C CYS A 47 -1.52 3.83 -19.12
N GLY A 48 -1.15 4.96 -18.50
CA GLY A 48 -2.02 6.14 -18.31
C GLY A 48 -2.87 6.10 -17.04
N ARG A 49 -2.76 5.05 -16.22
CA ARG A 49 -3.47 4.96 -14.93
C ARG A 49 -2.73 5.73 -13.85
N HIS A 50 -3.38 6.76 -13.32
CA HIS A 50 -3.00 7.38 -12.07
C HIS A 50 -3.55 6.58 -10.87
N THR A 51 -2.69 6.20 -9.93
CA THR A 51 -3.08 5.41 -8.74
C THR A 51 -2.60 6.08 -7.47
N TYR A 52 -3.47 6.17 -6.47
CA TYR A 52 -3.13 6.66 -5.14
C TYR A 52 -3.79 5.80 -4.05
N GLY A 53 -3.19 5.82 -2.87
CA GLY A 53 -3.68 5.02 -1.76
C GLY A 53 -2.88 5.20 -0.47
N ARG A 54 -3.06 4.24 0.43
CA ARG A 54 -2.38 4.20 1.73
C ARG A 54 -1.66 2.88 1.94
N THR A 55 -0.54 2.89 2.66
CA THR A 55 0.24 1.68 2.96
C THR A 55 0.82 1.73 4.37
N ASN A 56 0.94 0.58 5.03
CA ASN A 56 1.69 0.41 6.28
C ASN A 56 3.09 -0.18 6.04
N ILE A 57 3.56 -0.18 4.80
CA ILE A 57 4.91 -0.62 4.46
C ILE A 57 5.87 0.54 4.77
N GLU A 58 6.85 0.27 5.61
CA GLU A 58 7.89 1.23 6.03
C GLU A 58 9.24 0.99 5.35
N ASP A 59 9.28 0.04 4.40
CA ASP A 59 10.46 -0.26 3.59
C ASP A 59 10.84 0.97 2.73
N ALA A 60 12.14 1.22 2.51
CA ALA A 60 12.61 2.41 1.79
C ALA A 60 12.05 2.52 0.35
N ASP A 61 11.81 1.37 -0.25
CA ASP A 61 11.11 1.18 -1.51
C ASP A 61 10.19 -0.04 -1.43
N PHE A 62 9.08 0.00 -2.17
CA PHE A 62 8.23 -1.17 -2.36
C PHE A 62 7.68 -1.25 -3.78
N SER A 63 7.52 -2.47 -4.29
CA SER A 63 6.94 -2.71 -5.61
C SER A 63 5.43 -2.90 -5.54
N TYR A 64 4.74 -2.23 -6.44
CA TYR A 64 3.30 -2.28 -6.59
C TYR A 64 2.91 -2.63 -8.04
N PRO A 65 2.25 -3.77 -8.29
CA PRO A 65 1.73 -4.11 -9.62
C PRO A 65 0.49 -3.27 -9.94
N CYS A 66 0.53 -2.57 -11.07
CA CYS A 66 -0.63 -1.86 -11.60
C CYS A 66 -1.79 -2.82 -11.83
N GLY A 67 -2.97 -2.49 -11.29
CA GLY A 67 -4.15 -3.35 -11.39
C GLY A 67 -4.72 -3.53 -12.79
N ASP A 68 -4.34 -2.68 -13.77
CA ASP A 68 -4.82 -2.79 -15.16
C ASP A 68 -3.85 -3.54 -16.07
N CYS A 69 -2.58 -3.12 -16.08
CA CYS A 69 -1.59 -3.66 -17.01
C CYS A 69 -0.66 -4.69 -16.37
N GLY A 70 -0.74 -4.90 -15.06
CA GLY A 70 0.10 -5.84 -14.31
C GLY A 70 1.56 -5.40 -14.11
N LYS A 71 1.99 -4.31 -14.74
CA LYS A 71 3.38 -3.81 -14.62
C LYS A 71 3.65 -3.36 -13.19
N ALA A 72 4.74 -3.86 -12.61
CA ALA A 72 5.20 -3.43 -11.29
C ALA A 72 5.91 -2.08 -11.39
N THR A 73 5.48 -1.12 -10.56
CA THR A 73 6.15 0.15 -10.33
C THR A 73 6.78 0.12 -8.95
N THR A 74 8.04 0.52 -8.84
CA THR A 74 8.73 0.66 -7.55
C THR A 74 8.51 2.07 -7.03
N LEU A 75 7.95 2.18 -5.83
CA LEU A 75 7.69 3.45 -5.17
C LEU A 75 8.73 3.66 -4.07
N LYS A 76 9.26 4.88 -3.98
CA LYS A 76 10.29 5.29 -3.02
C LYS A 76 9.71 6.29 -2.03
N TRP A 77 10.15 6.21 -0.78
CA TRP A 77 9.75 7.17 0.24
C TRP A 77 10.28 8.58 -0.08
N ASN A 78 9.38 9.56 -0.17
CA ASN A 78 9.73 10.97 -0.27
C ASN A 78 9.52 11.66 1.08
N PRO A 79 10.57 11.98 1.86
CA PRO A 79 10.44 12.57 3.19
C PRO A 79 9.87 14.00 3.16
N LYS A 80 10.06 14.75 2.06
CA LYS A 80 9.51 16.11 1.93
C LYS A 80 7.99 16.07 1.75
N ALA A 81 7.51 15.17 0.91
CA ALA A 81 6.08 15.00 0.64
C ALA A 81 5.38 14.06 1.63
N LYS A 82 6.15 13.37 2.50
CA LYS A 82 5.67 12.34 3.44
C LYS A 82 4.81 11.27 2.78
N LYS A 83 5.17 10.88 1.56
CA LYS A 83 4.46 9.88 0.75
C LYS A 83 5.43 9.10 -0.13
N TYR A 84 5.01 7.92 -0.57
CA TYR A 84 5.72 7.12 -1.57
C TYR A 84 5.37 7.57 -2.99
N MET A 85 6.37 7.68 -3.86
CA MET A 85 6.24 8.10 -5.27
C MET A 85 7.21 7.32 -6.16
N GLU A 86 6.96 7.27 -7.48
CA GLU A 86 7.92 6.76 -8.47
C GLU A 86 9.21 7.60 -8.51
#